data_AF-X0UCK6-F1
#
_entry.id   AF-X0UCK6-F1
#
_cell.length_a   1.000
_cell.length_b   1.000
_cell.length_c   1.000
_cell.angle_alpha   90.00
_cell.angle_beta   90.00
_cell.angle_gamma   90.00
#
_symmetry.space_group_name_H-M   'P 1'
#
loop_
_entity.id
_entity.type
_entity.pdbx_description
1 polymer ?
#
loop_
_entity_poly.entity_id
_entity_poly.type
_entity_poly.pdbx_seq_one_letter_code
_entity_poly.pdbx_strand_id
1 'polypeptide(L)'
;PVGACVGVRGSRIKNIVDELGGEKIDIVRWNDSSQVLIANALMPAKASEIALCFELGRAIVVVGEDQLSLAIGKHGQNVRLAARLTGWDIDILTPNEYNQGIEQLTKCAKSVEATDDTVVDKLIALGIISILDLEDVGTEPLIKELNIDAAVAEELVAAAAGETKRLAAESKSQAESLLEQQQQAEAPDNEQMKLE
;
A
#
# COMPACT_ATOMS: atom_id res chain seq x y z
N PRO A 1 -4.91 7.50 -26.84
CA PRO A 1 -3.84 8.40 -27.35
C PRO A 1 -3.86 9.78 -26.64
N VAL A 2 -2.79 10.14 -25.91
CA VAL A 2 -2.73 11.37 -25.10
C VAL A 2 -2.52 12.64 -25.94
N GLY A 3 -1.71 12.59 -26.99
CA GLY A 3 -1.38 13.76 -27.81
C GLY A 3 -2.59 14.41 -28.49
N ALA A 4 -3.62 13.62 -28.80
CA ALA A 4 -4.89 14.08 -29.35
C ALA A 4 -5.74 14.88 -28.34
N CYS A 5 -5.49 14.76 -27.04
CA CYS A 5 -6.15 15.56 -26.01
C CYS A 5 -5.34 16.83 -25.68
N VAL A 6 -4.00 16.72 -25.70
CA VAL A 6 -3.09 17.81 -25.30
C VAL A 6 -2.99 18.91 -26.36
N GLY A 7 -2.88 18.55 -27.64
CA GLY A 7 -2.64 19.53 -28.72
C GLY A 7 -1.19 19.97 -28.82
N VAL A 8 -0.88 20.80 -29.83
CA VAL A 8 0.49 21.30 -30.05
C VAL A 8 0.91 22.13 -28.84
N ARG A 9 1.95 21.67 -28.12
CA ARG A 9 2.44 22.29 -26.87
C ARG A 9 1.35 22.51 -25.81
N GLY A 10 0.36 21.63 -25.73
CA GLY A 10 -0.67 21.72 -24.68
C GLY A 10 -1.76 22.77 -24.94
N SER A 11 -1.85 23.33 -26.15
CA SER A 11 -2.80 24.41 -26.45
C SER A 11 -4.26 24.07 -26.12
N ARG A 12 -4.67 22.80 -26.28
CA ARG A 12 -6.06 22.40 -26.02
C ARG A 12 -6.33 22.21 -24.55
N ILE A 13 -5.44 21.52 -23.85
CA ILE A 13 -5.61 21.29 -22.42
C ILE A 13 -5.48 22.60 -21.62
N LYS A 14 -4.63 23.54 -22.07
CA LYS A 14 -4.46 24.82 -21.42
C LYS A 14 -5.76 25.64 -21.35
N ASN A 15 -6.53 25.67 -22.44
CA ASN A 15 -7.81 26.38 -22.44
C ASN A 15 -8.78 25.82 -21.39
N ILE A 16 -8.82 24.49 -21.24
CA ILE A 16 -9.66 23.82 -20.23
C ILE A 16 -9.16 24.14 -18.81
N VAL A 17 -7.84 24.11 -18.59
CA VAL A 17 -7.23 24.48 -17.29
C VAL A 17 -7.59 25.93 -16.92
N ASP A 18 -7.53 26.85 -17.89
CA ASP A 18 -7.87 28.26 -17.68
C ASP A 18 -9.38 28.42 -17.35
N GLU A 19 -10.27 27.67 -18.01
CA GLU A 19 -11.71 27.62 -17.70
C GLU A 19 -12.03 27.03 -16.31
N LEU A 20 -11.22 26.08 -15.84
CA LEU A 20 -11.32 25.50 -14.49
C LEU A 20 -10.58 26.32 -13.41
N GLY A 21 -10.20 27.56 -13.71
CA GLY A 21 -9.57 28.45 -12.74
C GLY A 21 -8.14 28.05 -12.36
N GLY A 22 -7.42 27.37 -13.25
CA GLY A 22 -6.04 26.96 -13.05
C GLY A 22 -5.87 25.59 -12.36
N GLU A 23 -6.93 24.79 -12.28
CA GLU A 23 -6.82 23.41 -11.79
C GLU A 23 -5.86 22.58 -12.65
N LYS A 24 -4.91 21.89 -12.01
CA LYS A 24 -3.94 21.05 -12.72
C LYS A 24 -4.62 19.78 -13.22
N ILE A 25 -4.49 19.52 -14.52
CA ILE A 25 -5.04 18.33 -15.17
C ILE A 25 -3.90 17.48 -15.70
N ASP A 26 -3.83 16.24 -15.23
CA ASP A 26 -2.90 15.24 -15.73
C ASP A 26 -3.64 14.28 -16.67
N ILE A 27 -3.11 14.10 -17.89
CA ILE A 27 -3.68 13.19 -18.90
C ILE A 27 -2.81 11.94 -18.99
N VAL A 28 -3.37 10.82 -18.56
CA VAL A 28 -2.69 9.52 -18.56
C VAL A 28 -3.18 8.65 -19.70
N ARG A 29 -2.37 7.65 -20.10
CA ARG A 29 -2.77 6.69 -21.13
C ARG A 29 -3.62 5.59 -20.51
N TRP A 30 -4.84 5.42 -21.00
CA TRP A 30 -5.66 4.24 -20.67
C TRP A 30 -4.98 2.95 -21.14
N ASN A 31 -5.13 1.88 -20.36
CA ASN A 31 -4.74 0.53 -20.71
C ASN A 31 -5.74 -0.44 -20.06
N ASP A 32 -6.04 -1.54 -20.74
CA ASP A 32 -6.97 -2.56 -20.22
C ASP A 32 -6.32 -3.47 -19.16
N SER A 33 -4.98 -3.53 -19.13
CA SER A 33 -4.25 -4.14 -18.03
C SER A 33 -4.27 -3.20 -16.82
N SER A 34 -4.89 -3.65 -15.72
CA SER A 34 -4.93 -2.92 -14.44
C SER A 34 -3.54 -2.49 -13.99
N GLN A 35 -2.54 -3.36 -14.12
CA GLN A 35 -1.16 -3.08 -13.71
C GLN A 35 -0.58 -1.88 -14.48
N VAL A 36 -0.78 -1.85 -15.80
CA VAL A 36 -0.29 -0.73 -16.64
C VAL A 36 -1.11 0.54 -16.40
N LEU A 37 -2.42 0.40 -16.18
CA LEU A 37 -3.29 1.54 -15.90
C LEU A 37 -2.93 2.19 -14.56
N ILE A 38 -2.68 1.42 -13.50
CA ILE A 38 -2.23 1.90 -12.19
C ILE A 38 -0.89 2.62 -12.30
N ALA A 39 0.08 2.03 -13.01
CA ALA A 39 1.37 2.66 -13.25
C ALA A 39 1.22 4.02 -13.98
N ASN A 40 0.33 4.08 -14.98
CA ASN A 40 0.06 5.33 -15.71
C ASN A 40 -0.67 6.35 -14.83
N ALA A 41 -1.57 5.91 -13.96
CA ALA A 41 -2.36 6.77 -13.08
C ALA A 41 -1.52 7.44 -11.97
N LEU A 42 -0.42 6.80 -11.55
CA LEU A 42 0.49 7.34 -10.54
C LEU A 42 1.56 8.29 -11.08
N MET A 43 1.64 8.49 -12.39
CA MET A 43 2.55 9.47 -12.98
C MET A 43 2.33 10.85 -12.33
N PRO A 44 3.41 11.57 -11.97
CA PRO A 44 4.79 11.39 -12.42
C PRO A 44 5.65 10.38 -11.65
N ALA A 45 5.14 9.79 -10.56
CA ALA A 45 5.90 8.82 -9.77
C ALA A 45 6.11 7.50 -10.55
N LYS A 46 7.29 6.90 -10.39
CA LYS A 46 7.63 5.64 -11.06
C LYS A 46 7.51 4.48 -10.08
N ALA A 47 6.59 3.56 -10.38
CA ALA A 47 6.49 2.27 -9.71
C ALA A 47 7.63 1.35 -10.16
N SER A 48 8.26 0.66 -9.20
CA SER A 48 9.21 -0.43 -9.46
C SER A 48 8.52 -1.77 -9.57
N GLU A 49 7.47 -1.99 -8.77
CA GLU A 49 6.70 -3.24 -8.72
C GLU A 49 5.24 -2.92 -8.41
N ILE A 50 4.32 -3.74 -8.94
CA ILE A 50 2.89 -3.63 -8.67
C ILE A 50 2.35 -5.04 -8.50
N ALA A 51 1.91 -5.36 -7.28
CA ALA A 51 1.21 -6.60 -6.94
C ALA A 51 -0.30 -6.32 -6.86
N LEU A 52 -1.12 -7.19 -7.46
CA LEU A 52 -2.56 -7.02 -7.51
C LEU A 52 -3.24 -8.17 -6.76
N CYS A 53 -4.05 -7.83 -5.76
CA CYS A 53 -4.93 -8.77 -5.08
C CYS A 53 -6.36 -8.57 -5.59
N PHE A 54 -6.79 -9.44 -6.51
CA PHE A 54 -8.11 -9.35 -7.14
C PHE A 54 -9.26 -9.58 -6.15
N GLU A 55 -9.04 -10.45 -5.16
CA GLU A 55 -10.03 -10.78 -4.13
C GLU A 55 -10.39 -9.55 -3.27
N LEU A 56 -9.41 -8.68 -3.02
CA LEU A 56 -9.60 -7.44 -2.25
C LEU A 56 -9.86 -6.20 -3.14
N GLY A 57 -9.63 -6.31 -4.46
CA GLY A 57 -9.55 -5.13 -5.33
C GLY A 57 -8.44 -4.16 -4.90
N ARG A 58 -7.37 -4.68 -4.29
CA ARG A 58 -6.24 -3.92 -3.73
C ARG A 58 -4.99 -4.08 -4.59
N ALA A 59 -4.28 -3.00 -4.81
CA ALA A 59 -3.03 -2.94 -5.54
C ALA A 59 -1.93 -2.39 -4.63
N ILE A 60 -0.88 -3.18 -4.44
CA ILE A 60 0.31 -2.73 -3.74
C ILE A 60 1.31 -2.24 -4.77
N VAL A 61 1.71 -0.98 -4.64
CA VAL A 61 2.66 -0.32 -5.53
C VAL A 61 3.94 -0.05 -4.77
N VAL A 62 5.03 -0.66 -5.22
CA VAL A 62 6.36 -0.41 -4.67
C VAL A 62 6.99 0.75 -5.43
N VAL A 63 7.50 1.74 -4.70
CA VAL A 63 8.21 2.91 -5.24
C VAL A 63 9.51 3.14 -4.47
N GLY A 64 10.51 3.74 -5.12
CA GLY A 64 11.72 4.18 -4.42
C GLY A 64 11.41 5.22 -3.33
N GLU A 65 12.26 5.30 -2.31
CA GLU A 65 12.08 6.25 -1.19
C GLU A 65 12.00 7.71 -1.68
N ASP A 66 12.75 8.05 -2.72
CA ASP A 66 12.75 9.37 -3.36
C ASP A 66 11.43 9.67 -4.11
N GLN A 67 10.69 8.62 -4.50
CA GLN A 67 9.42 8.71 -5.21
C GLN A 67 8.21 8.61 -4.28
N LEU A 68 8.36 8.14 -3.03
CA LEU A 68 7.25 7.89 -2.10
C LEU A 68 6.36 9.12 -1.90
N SER A 69 6.97 10.27 -1.60
CA SER A 69 6.25 11.54 -1.40
C SER A 69 5.50 11.98 -2.67
N LEU A 70 6.09 11.74 -3.84
CA LEU A 70 5.48 12.08 -5.13
C LEU A 70 4.30 11.15 -5.44
N ALA A 71 4.45 9.86 -5.17
CA ALA A 71 3.45 8.84 -5.42
C ALA A 71 2.21 9.05 -4.54
N ILE A 72 2.39 9.36 -3.25
CA ILE A 72 1.32 9.73 -2.33
C ILE A 72 0.71 11.08 -2.74
N GLY A 73 1.56 12.07 -3.03
CA GLY A 73 1.16 13.43 -3.34
C GLY A 73 0.71 14.21 -2.10
N LYS A 74 0.46 15.52 -2.29
CA LYS A 74 0.04 16.40 -1.18
C LYS A 74 -1.27 15.91 -0.56
N HIS A 75 -1.27 15.62 0.74
CA HIS A 75 -2.42 15.06 1.47
C HIS A 75 -2.99 13.76 0.86
N GLY A 76 -2.15 12.95 0.21
CA GLY A 76 -2.58 11.73 -0.46
C GLY A 76 -3.42 11.98 -1.71
N GLN A 77 -3.36 13.18 -2.30
CA GLN A 77 -4.19 13.52 -3.45
C GLN A 77 -3.88 12.63 -4.66
N ASN A 78 -2.62 12.33 -4.92
CA ASN A 78 -2.22 11.59 -6.13
C ASN A 78 -2.72 10.15 -6.07
N VAL A 79 -2.39 9.43 -4.99
CA VAL A 79 -2.86 8.05 -4.77
C VAL A 79 -4.39 7.95 -4.75
N ARG A 80 -5.10 8.93 -4.16
CA ARG A 80 -6.56 8.95 -4.13
C ARG A 80 -7.18 9.18 -5.50
N LEU A 81 -6.59 10.04 -6.33
CA LEU A 81 -7.04 10.23 -7.71
C LEU A 81 -6.75 9.00 -8.56
N ALA A 82 -5.59 8.37 -8.37
CA ALA A 82 -5.25 7.11 -9.04
C ALA A 82 -6.24 6.00 -8.67
N ALA A 83 -6.50 5.79 -7.37
CA ALA A 83 -7.48 4.81 -6.88
C ALA A 83 -8.87 5.03 -7.47
N ARG A 84 -9.33 6.29 -7.51
CA ARG A 84 -10.61 6.65 -8.13
C ARG A 84 -10.65 6.42 -9.65
N LEU A 85 -9.53 6.64 -10.34
CA LEU A 85 -9.43 6.46 -11.79
C LEU A 85 -9.39 4.98 -12.17
N THR A 86 -8.69 4.16 -11.40
CA THR A 86 -8.49 2.73 -11.69
C THR A 86 -9.59 1.84 -11.09
N GLY A 87 -10.26 2.32 -10.03
CA GLY A 87 -11.21 1.52 -9.25
C GLY A 87 -10.55 0.54 -8.28
N TRP A 88 -9.23 0.64 -8.07
CA TRP A 88 -8.47 -0.17 -7.13
C TRP A 88 -8.23 0.60 -5.82
N ASP A 89 -8.21 -0.11 -4.71
CA ASP A 89 -7.56 0.40 -3.49
C ASP A 89 -6.05 0.35 -3.70
N ILE A 90 -5.31 1.44 -3.44
CA ILE A 90 -3.89 1.55 -3.79
C ILE A 90 -3.08 1.87 -2.55
N ASP A 91 -2.27 0.91 -2.12
CA ASP A 91 -1.26 1.11 -1.09
C ASP A 91 0.11 1.29 -1.73
N ILE A 92 0.87 2.26 -1.21
CA ILE A 92 2.19 2.60 -1.73
C ILE A 92 3.22 2.26 -0.66
N LEU A 93 4.15 1.37 -0.99
CA LEU A 93 5.19 0.90 -0.09
C LEU A 93 6.59 1.20 -0.66
N THR A 94 7.56 1.32 0.24
CA THR A 94 8.98 1.22 -0.12
C THR A 94 9.39 -0.25 -0.29
N PRO A 95 10.51 -0.55 -0.96
CA PRO A 95 10.99 -1.93 -1.06
C PRO A 95 11.26 -2.58 0.29
N ASN A 96 11.67 -1.78 1.30
CA ASN A 96 11.89 -2.29 2.65
C ASN A 96 10.57 -2.72 3.31
N GLU A 97 9.53 -1.89 3.26
CA GLU A 97 8.21 -2.22 3.81
C GLU A 97 7.58 -3.41 3.09
N TYR A 98 7.70 -3.47 1.76
CA TYR A 98 7.23 -4.59 0.96
C TYR A 98 7.88 -5.92 1.38
N ASN A 99 9.21 -5.93 1.50
CA ASN A 99 9.94 -7.13 1.93
C ASN A 99 9.64 -7.53 3.38
N GLN A 100 9.46 -6.54 4.28
CA GLN A 100 9.07 -6.82 5.66
C GLN A 100 7.69 -7.48 5.75
N GLY A 101 6.71 -7.03 4.96
CA GLY A 101 5.39 -7.65 4.87
C GLY A 101 5.49 -9.11 4.44
N ILE A 102 6.26 -9.39 3.39
CA ILE A 102 6.48 -10.75 2.88
C ILE A 102 7.20 -11.63 3.92
N GLU A 103 8.20 -11.09 4.62
CA GLU A 103 8.92 -11.83 5.66
C GLU A 103 8.00 -12.21 6.82
N GLN A 104 7.16 -11.27 7.27
CA GLN A 104 6.16 -11.52 8.31
C GLN A 104 5.11 -12.56 7.87
N LEU A 105 4.60 -12.42 6.64
CA LEU A 105 3.69 -13.41 6.04
C LEU A 105 4.33 -14.79 6.00
N THR A 106 5.59 -14.88 5.57
CA THR A 106 6.35 -16.13 5.50
C THR A 106 6.50 -16.77 6.89
N LYS A 107 6.83 -15.97 7.91
CA LYS A 107 6.93 -16.46 9.30
C LYS A 107 5.59 -16.97 9.82
N CYS A 108 4.51 -16.24 9.54
CA CYS A 108 3.15 -16.63 9.92
C CYS A 108 2.76 -17.95 9.23
N ALA A 109 2.97 -18.07 7.93
CA ALA A 109 2.69 -19.28 7.16
C ALA A 109 3.47 -20.48 7.71
N LYS A 110 4.77 -20.34 7.99
CA LYS A 110 5.62 -21.40 8.54
C LYS A 110 5.27 -21.82 9.97
N SER A 111 4.48 -21.03 10.70
CA SER A 111 3.99 -21.43 12.03
C SER A 111 2.90 -22.51 11.96
N VAL A 112 2.29 -22.70 10.79
CA VAL A 112 1.27 -23.73 10.52
C VAL A 112 1.96 -24.94 9.91
N GLU A 113 1.90 -26.10 10.60
CA GLU A 113 2.67 -27.32 10.24
C GLU A 113 2.43 -27.82 8.81
N ALA A 114 1.25 -27.55 8.24
CA ALA A 114 0.85 -27.99 6.90
C ALA A 114 1.28 -27.04 5.77
N THR A 115 2.03 -25.97 6.07
CA THR A 115 2.39 -24.93 5.10
C THR A 115 3.87 -25.01 4.75
N ASP A 116 4.18 -25.04 3.45
CA ASP A 116 5.54 -25.03 2.93
C ASP A 116 5.84 -23.73 2.16
N ASP A 117 7.07 -23.61 1.62
CA ASP A 117 7.46 -22.46 0.80
C ASP A 117 6.57 -22.33 -0.47
N THR A 118 6.02 -23.44 -0.99
CA THR A 118 5.12 -23.44 -2.14
C THR A 118 3.82 -22.68 -1.86
N VAL A 119 3.27 -22.82 -0.65
CA VAL A 119 2.07 -22.07 -0.24
C VAL A 119 2.38 -20.58 -0.13
N VAL A 120 3.55 -20.22 0.39
CA VAL A 120 3.97 -18.81 0.47
C VAL A 120 4.11 -18.19 -0.91
N ASP A 121 4.77 -18.87 -1.85
CA ASP A 121 4.90 -18.40 -3.23
C ASP A 121 3.53 -18.19 -3.90
N LYS A 122 2.59 -19.10 -3.63
CA LYS A 122 1.21 -19.01 -4.11
C LYS A 122 0.45 -17.80 -3.53
N LEU A 123 0.61 -17.52 -2.24
CA LEU A 123 0.01 -16.35 -1.60
C LEU A 123 0.52 -15.06 -2.25
N ILE A 124 1.85 -14.95 -2.42
CA ILE A 124 2.49 -13.80 -3.07
C ILE A 124 2.00 -13.67 -4.51
N ALA A 125 1.85 -14.78 -5.24
CA ALA A 125 1.32 -14.78 -6.61
C ALA A 125 -0.15 -14.31 -6.71
N LEU A 126 -0.96 -14.50 -5.66
CA LEU A 126 -2.30 -13.92 -5.56
C LEU A 126 -2.30 -12.44 -5.15
N GLY A 127 -1.14 -11.85 -4.88
CA GLY A 127 -1.01 -10.49 -4.38
C GLY A 127 -1.24 -10.36 -2.87
N ILE A 128 -1.25 -11.47 -2.13
CA ILE A 128 -1.27 -11.49 -0.67
C ILE A 128 0.17 -11.32 -0.20
N ILE A 129 0.52 -10.11 0.22
CA ILE A 129 1.91 -9.76 0.57
C ILE A 129 2.08 -9.39 2.04
N SER A 130 1.00 -9.34 2.80
CA SER A 130 1.00 -9.03 4.23
C SER A 130 0.04 -9.94 5.00
N ILE A 131 0.25 -10.02 6.30
CA ILE A 131 -0.64 -10.78 7.21
C ILE A 131 -2.05 -10.20 7.20
N LEU A 132 -2.18 -8.87 7.06
CA LEU A 132 -3.48 -8.21 6.97
C LEU A 132 -4.23 -8.61 5.70
N ASP A 133 -3.54 -8.69 4.56
CA ASP A 133 -4.18 -9.15 3.31
C ASP A 133 -4.68 -10.59 3.46
N LEU A 134 -3.91 -11.45 4.12
CA LEU A 134 -4.29 -12.85 4.36
C LEU A 134 -5.53 -12.96 5.25
N GLU A 135 -5.64 -12.11 6.27
CA GLU A 135 -6.83 -12.02 7.13
C GLU A 135 -8.05 -11.48 6.35
N ASP A 136 -7.87 -10.42 5.56
CA ASP A 136 -8.93 -9.76 4.78
C ASP A 136 -9.49 -10.66 3.67
N VAL A 137 -8.63 -11.43 2.99
CA VAL A 137 -9.02 -12.37 1.91
C VAL A 137 -9.85 -13.53 2.45
N GLY A 138 -9.57 -13.98 3.68
CA GLY A 138 -10.24 -15.10 4.32
C GLY A 138 -9.93 -16.45 3.66
N THR A 139 -10.74 -17.46 3.98
CA THR A 139 -10.44 -18.87 3.62
C THR A 139 -10.90 -19.27 2.22
N GLU A 140 -11.95 -18.63 1.69
CA GLU A 140 -12.59 -19.05 0.44
C GLU A 140 -11.65 -18.97 -0.78
N PRO A 141 -10.88 -17.89 -0.99
CA PRO A 141 -9.94 -17.82 -2.11
C PRO A 141 -8.74 -18.76 -1.95
N LEU A 142 -8.30 -19.02 -0.71
CA LEU A 142 -7.23 -19.98 -0.43
C LEU A 142 -7.64 -21.40 -0.83
N ILE A 143 -8.89 -21.78 -0.58
CA ILE A 143 -9.40 -23.10 -0.93
C ILE A 143 -9.61 -23.20 -2.44
N LYS A 144 -10.24 -22.20 -3.07
CA LYS A 144 -10.61 -22.26 -4.49
C LYS A 144 -9.44 -22.03 -5.44
N GLU A 145 -8.65 -20.99 -5.20
CA GLU A 145 -7.60 -20.56 -6.12
C GLU A 145 -6.28 -21.26 -5.83
N LEU A 146 -5.94 -21.49 -4.55
CA LEU A 146 -4.67 -22.13 -4.18
C LEU A 146 -4.77 -23.65 -4.02
N ASN A 147 -5.99 -24.18 -4.04
CA ASN A 147 -6.30 -25.60 -3.81
C ASN A 147 -5.71 -26.10 -2.48
N ILE A 148 -5.85 -25.29 -1.43
CA ILE A 148 -5.45 -25.60 -0.06
C ILE A 148 -6.62 -26.29 0.66
N ASP A 149 -6.32 -27.29 1.47
CA ASP A 149 -7.34 -27.97 2.29
C ASP A 149 -8.02 -26.98 3.25
N ALA A 150 -9.35 -27.10 3.40
CA ALA A 150 -10.13 -26.17 4.21
C ALA A 150 -9.62 -26.03 5.65
N ALA A 151 -9.18 -27.15 6.25
CA ALA A 151 -8.60 -27.14 7.59
C ALA A 151 -7.32 -26.30 7.68
N VAL A 152 -6.46 -26.38 6.66
CA VAL A 152 -5.20 -25.62 6.59
C VAL A 152 -5.49 -24.14 6.31
N ALA A 153 -6.45 -23.83 5.43
CA ALA A 153 -6.86 -22.47 5.17
C ALA A 153 -7.41 -21.78 6.43
N GLU A 154 -8.26 -22.47 7.20
CA GLU A 154 -8.78 -21.98 8.48
C GLU A 154 -7.66 -21.72 9.50
N GLU A 155 -6.71 -22.66 9.63
CA GLU A 155 -5.58 -22.53 10.54
C GLU A 155 -4.67 -21.35 10.14
N LEU A 156 -4.41 -21.19 8.85
CA LEU A 156 -3.58 -20.12 8.32
C LEU A 156 -4.19 -18.72 8.55
N VAL A 157 -5.49 -18.56 8.30
CA VAL A 157 -6.20 -17.30 8.57
C VAL A 157 -6.30 -17.04 10.08
N ALA A 158 -6.49 -18.09 10.90
CA ALA A 158 -6.49 -17.95 12.35
C ALA A 158 -5.11 -17.53 12.90
N ALA A 159 -4.03 -18.09 12.35
CA ALA A 159 -2.67 -17.70 12.68
C ALA A 159 -2.42 -16.23 12.30
N ALA A 160 -2.85 -15.81 11.11
CA ALA A 160 -2.77 -14.42 10.66
C ALA A 160 -3.50 -13.48 11.63
N ALA A 161 -4.76 -13.76 11.97
CA ALA A 161 -5.54 -12.95 12.90
C ALA A 161 -4.93 -12.88 14.32
N GLY A 162 -4.26 -13.94 14.77
CA GLY A 162 -3.50 -13.94 16.01
C GLY A 162 -2.29 -13.01 15.95
N GLU A 163 -1.56 -13.06 14.84
CA GLU A 163 -0.36 -12.26 14.62
C GLU A 163 -0.69 -10.77 14.40
N THR A 164 -1.75 -10.45 13.64
CA THR A 164 -2.24 -9.06 13.49
C THR A 164 -2.52 -8.43 14.85
N LYS A 165 -3.18 -9.16 15.77
CA LYS A 165 -3.46 -8.68 17.13
C LYS A 165 -2.20 -8.44 17.95
N ARG A 166 -1.19 -9.31 17.81
CA ARG A 166 0.09 -9.17 18.49
C ARG A 166 0.84 -7.93 18.00
N LEU A 167 0.98 -7.80 16.68
CA LEU A 167 1.66 -6.67 16.05
C LEU A 167 0.96 -5.34 16.37
N ALA A 168 -0.38 -5.31 16.34
CA ALA A 168 -1.13 -4.11 16.71
C ALA A 168 -0.92 -3.70 18.18
N ALA A 169 -0.83 -4.67 19.10
CA ALA A 169 -0.53 -4.40 20.51
C ALA A 169 0.90 -3.89 20.70
N GLU A 170 1.87 -4.45 19.99
CA GLU A 170 3.27 -4.02 20.01
C GLU A 170 3.43 -2.61 19.45
N SER A 171 2.83 -2.31 18.30
CA SER A 171 2.87 -0.97 17.69
C SER A 171 2.24 0.08 18.60
N LYS A 172 1.13 -0.25 19.29
CA LYS A 172 0.49 0.66 20.26
C LYS A 172 1.42 0.94 21.45
N SER A 173 2.02 -0.09 22.03
CA SER A 173 2.95 0.07 23.16
C SER A 173 4.21 0.86 22.75
N GLN A 174 4.72 0.65 21.55
CA GLN A 174 5.86 1.40 21.01
C GLN A 174 5.48 2.87 20.79
N ALA A 175 4.33 3.16 20.20
CA ALA A 175 3.86 4.52 19.99
C ALA A 175 3.68 5.27 21.32
N GLU A 176 3.10 4.62 22.33
CA GLU A 176 2.97 5.17 23.69
C GLU A 176 4.34 5.47 24.31
N SER A 177 5.29 4.54 24.21
CA SER A 177 6.64 4.74 24.74
C SER A 177 7.42 5.87 24.06
N LEU A 178 7.25 6.06 22.75
CA LEU A 178 7.87 7.13 21.99
C LEU A 178 7.27 8.50 22.34
N LEU A 179 5.95 8.56 22.54
CA LEU A 179 5.25 9.76 23.00
C LEU A 179 5.72 10.19 24.39
N GLU A 180 5.86 9.25 25.33
CA GLU A 180 6.39 9.54 26.67
C GLU A 180 7.84 10.06 26.62
N GLN A 181 8.68 9.48 25.77
CA GLN A 181 10.07 9.94 25.58
C GLN A 181 10.14 11.35 24.98
N GLN A 182 9.28 11.67 23.99
CA GLN A 182 9.19 13.01 23.41
C GLN A 182 8.73 14.04 24.44
N GLN A 183 7.71 13.71 25.24
CA GLN A 183 7.21 14.60 26.30
C GLN A 183 8.25 14.84 27.40
N GLN A 184 9.06 13.84 27.74
CA GLN A 184 10.16 14.00 28.70
C GLN A 184 11.33 14.81 28.13
N ALA A 185 11.60 14.71 26.83
CA ALA A 185 12.64 15.48 26.16
C ALA A 185 12.29 16.97 25.97
N GLU A 186 11.00 17.31 25.89
CA GLU A 186 10.51 18.70 25.76
C GLU A 186 10.37 19.44 27.11
N ALA A 187 10.48 18.73 28.24
CA ALA A 187 10.32 19.29 29.59
C ALA A 187 11.48 20.10 30.23
N PRO A 188 12.75 20.22 29.72
CA PRO A 188 13.81 20.83 30.51
C PRO A 188 13.86 22.37 30.61
N ASP A 189 13.10 23.15 29.83
CA ASP A 189 13.43 24.59 29.65
C ASP A 189 12.58 25.59 30.47
N ASN A 190 11.71 25.13 31.38
CA ASN A 190 10.80 26.02 32.11
C ASN A 190 11.24 26.35 33.56
N GLU A 191 12.43 25.92 34.00
CA GLU A 191 12.98 26.26 35.33
C GLU A 191 14.01 27.39 35.34
N GLN A 192 14.54 27.82 34.19
CA GLN A 192 15.52 28.93 34.13
C GLN A 192 14.90 30.35 34.07
N MET A 193 13.58 30.49 33.97
CA MET A 193 12.90 31.80 33.85
C MET A 193 12.36 32.37 35.18
N LYS A 194 12.86 31.90 36.34
CA LYS A 194 12.45 32.38 37.68
C LYS A 194 13.53 33.08 38.51
N LEU A 195 14.70 33.35 37.95
CA LEU A 195 15.81 34.01 38.65
C LEU A 195 16.50 35.06 37.78
N GLU A 196 15.76 36.09 37.35
CA GLU A 196 16.30 37.44 37.08
C GLU A 196 15.30 38.52 37.51
#